data_AF-A0A8H7R833-F1
#
_entry.id   AF-A0A8H7R833-F1
#
_cell.length_a   1.000
_cell.length_b   1.000
_cell.length_c   1.000
_cell.angle_alpha   90.00
_cell.angle_beta   90.00
_cell.angle_gamma   90.00
#
_symmetry.space_group_name_H-M   'P 1'
#
loop_
_entity.id
_entity.type
_entity.pdbx_description
1 polymer ?
#
loop_
_entity_poly.entity_id
_entity_poly.type
_entity_poly.pdbx_seq_one_letter_code
_entity_poly.pdbx_strand_id
1 'polypeptide(L)'
;MKVTDNVKSPAKHNNICCGKDVSPRPSFPRDIFDSYKKKKFRDEEVCAYAAEHKAKLWYLSFNENIFHLLREDVLEIKPDFKDKEEFLQQTIQFYWNFKCQLENTLKAIQNLHTSHKENLKQARYSVS
;
A
#
# COMPACT_ATOMS: atom_id res chain seq x y z
N MET A 1 -45.19 19.47 3.31
CA MET A 1 -44.38 18.98 4.46
C MET A 1 -42.98 18.71 3.92
N LYS A 2 -42.01 19.58 4.17
CA LYS A 2 -40.64 19.44 3.65
C LYS A 2 -39.86 18.57 4.63
N VAL A 3 -39.47 17.37 4.20
CA VAL A 3 -38.51 16.52 4.92
C VAL A 3 -37.13 17.06 4.57
N THR A 4 -36.44 17.66 5.53
CA THR A 4 -35.04 18.08 5.39
C THR A 4 -34.16 16.90 5.81
N ASP A 5 -33.68 16.13 4.84
CA ASP A 5 -32.67 15.10 5.08
C ASP A 5 -31.34 15.76 5.40
N ASN A 6 -31.06 15.90 6.70
CA ASN A 6 -29.75 16.23 7.25
C ASN A 6 -28.81 15.03 7.05
N VAL A 7 -28.28 14.85 5.84
CA VAL A 7 -27.15 13.94 5.60
C VAL A 7 -25.90 14.58 6.20
N LYS A 8 -25.67 14.35 7.50
CA LYS A 8 -24.42 14.71 8.18
C LYS A 8 -23.29 13.90 7.54
N SER A 9 -22.41 14.56 6.79
CA SER A 9 -21.22 13.93 6.22
C SER A 9 -20.35 13.31 7.33
N PRO A 10 -20.06 11.99 7.29
CA PRO A 10 -19.33 11.27 8.34
C PRO A 10 -17.91 11.80 8.60
N ALA A 11 -17.34 12.53 7.65
CA ALA A 11 -15.97 13.02 7.69
C ALA A 11 -15.65 13.93 8.89
N LYS A 12 -16.65 14.56 9.52
CA LYS A 12 -16.44 15.42 10.70
C LYS A 12 -16.06 14.67 11.98
N HIS A 13 -16.23 13.35 12.06
CA HIS A 13 -16.02 12.58 13.30
C HIS A 13 -15.00 11.43 13.16
N ASN A 14 -14.13 11.47 12.15
CA ASN A 14 -13.12 10.42 11.87
C ASN A 14 -13.69 9.02 11.60
N ASN A 15 -14.99 8.92 11.31
CA ASN A 15 -15.66 7.65 11.05
C ASN A 15 -16.02 7.57 9.57
N ILE A 16 -15.61 6.49 8.92
CA ILE A 16 -15.97 6.20 7.53
C ILE A 16 -16.80 4.92 7.55
N CYS A 17 -18.05 5.02 7.11
CA CYS A 17 -18.94 3.87 6.94
C CYS A 17 -19.14 3.62 5.44
N CYS A 18 -19.01 2.37 5.01
CA CYS A 18 -19.37 1.95 3.65
C CYS A 18 -20.13 0.63 3.68
N GLY A 19 -21.21 0.53 2.90
CA GLY A 19 -22.12 -0.62 2.92
C GLY A 19 -23.21 -0.47 1.87
N LYS A 20 -24.00 -1.53 1.66
CA LYS A 20 -25.19 -1.46 0.80
C LYS A 20 -26.14 -0.43 1.40
N ASP A 21 -26.64 0.49 0.58
CA ASP A 21 -27.54 1.59 0.99
C ASP A 21 -26.91 2.74 1.82
N VAL A 22 -25.57 2.79 1.95
CA VAL A 22 -24.82 3.90 2.54
C VAL A 22 -24.14 4.75 1.45
N SER A 23 -24.08 6.07 1.66
CA SER A 23 -23.54 7.10 0.75
C SER A 23 -22.35 6.62 -0.12
N PRO A 24 -22.34 6.90 -1.43
CA PRO A 24 -21.31 6.41 -2.32
C PRO A 24 -19.98 7.16 -2.10
N ARG A 25 -19.02 6.47 -1.48
CA ARG A 25 -17.55 6.70 -1.42
C ARG A 25 -16.99 7.32 -0.13
N PRO A 26 -15.80 6.86 0.31
CA PRO A 26 -14.55 6.85 -0.47
C PRO A 26 -14.35 5.57 -1.29
N SER A 27 -13.63 5.67 -2.42
CA SER A 27 -13.19 4.51 -3.19
C SER A 27 -12.22 3.67 -2.35
N PHE A 28 -12.73 2.66 -1.66
CA PHE A 28 -11.89 1.65 -1.04
C PHE A 28 -11.16 0.89 -2.16
N PRO A 29 -9.83 0.69 -2.05
CA PRO A 29 -9.09 -0.09 -3.05
C PRO A 29 -9.73 -1.47 -3.21
N ARG A 30 -10.06 -1.84 -4.45
CA ARG A 30 -10.87 -3.03 -4.75
C ARG A 30 -10.11 -4.32 -4.44
N ASP A 31 -8.80 -4.30 -4.57
CA ASP A 31 -7.87 -5.35 -4.14
C ASP A 31 -7.94 -5.61 -2.63
N ILE A 32 -8.06 -4.56 -1.82
CA ILE A 32 -8.24 -4.70 -0.38
C ILE A 32 -9.62 -5.32 -0.08
N PHE A 33 -10.69 -4.82 -0.71
CA PHE A 33 -12.04 -5.38 -0.56
C PHE A 33 -12.15 -6.86 -0.99
N ASP A 34 -11.50 -7.22 -2.10
CA ASP A 34 -11.49 -8.59 -2.61
C ASP A 34 -10.64 -9.51 -1.72
N SER A 35 -9.55 -9.00 -1.15
CA SER A 35 -8.76 -9.68 -0.12
C SER A 35 -9.59 -9.92 1.15
N TYR A 36 -10.34 -8.91 1.60
CA TYR A 36 -11.29 -9.01 2.72
C TYR A 36 -12.34 -10.09 2.49
N LYS A 37 -12.97 -10.11 1.31
CA LYS A 37 -14.01 -11.11 0.99
C LYS A 37 -13.46 -12.54 0.93
N LYS A 38 -12.18 -12.71 0.57
CA LYS A 38 -11.53 -14.03 0.45
C LYS A 38 -11.05 -14.61 1.77
N LYS A 39 -10.77 -13.78 2.78
CA LYS A 39 -10.32 -14.25 4.10
C LYS A 39 -11.49 -14.22 5.09
N LYS A 40 -11.80 -15.37 5.70
CA LYS A 40 -12.64 -15.45 6.91
C LYS A 40 -11.90 -14.82 8.09
N PHE A 41 -11.76 -13.50 8.09
CA PHE A 41 -11.26 -12.81 9.26
C PHE A 41 -12.35 -12.74 10.34
N ARG A 42 -11.91 -12.62 11.60
CA ARG A 42 -12.80 -12.30 12.72
C ARG A 42 -13.44 -10.94 12.46
N ASP A 43 -14.60 -10.66 13.06
CA ASP A 43 -15.42 -9.47 12.80
C ASP A 43 -14.71 -8.11 13.08
N GLU A 44 -13.46 -8.16 13.56
CA GLU A 44 -12.65 -7.04 14.05
C GLU A 44 -11.18 -7.20 13.61
N GLU A 45 -10.62 -6.17 12.97
CA GLU A 45 -9.20 -6.07 12.59
C GLU A 45 -8.61 -4.70 12.92
N VAL A 46 -7.36 -4.69 13.37
CA VAL A 46 -6.59 -3.46 13.64
C VAL A 46 -5.51 -3.29 12.57
N CYS A 47 -5.51 -2.13 11.93
CA CYS A 47 -4.57 -1.76 10.87
C CYS A 47 -3.75 -0.54 11.29
N ALA A 48 -2.43 -0.68 11.32
CA ALA A 48 -1.50 0.43 11.52
C ALA A 48 -0.98 0.92 10.16
N TYR A 49 -1.05 2.23 9.92
CA TYR A 49 -0.49 2.84 8.71
C TYR A 49 0.42 4.01 9.09
N ALA A 50 1.68 3.96 8.66
CA ALA A 50 2.63 5.04 8.81
C ALA A 50 2.76 5.83 7.51
N ALA A 51 2.54 7.14 7.58
CA ALA A 51 2.83 8.07 6.49
C ALA A 51 3.48 9.34 7.04
N GLU A 52 4.56 9.75 6.38
CA GLU A 52 5.39 10.88 6.78
C GLU A 52 5.83 10.77 8.25
N HIS A 53 5.35 11.68 9.09
CA HIS A 53 5.65 11.83 10.51
C HIS A 53 4.46 11.39 11.38
N LYS A 54 3.52 10.63 10.83
CA LYS A 54 2.32 10.18 11.56
C LYS A 54 2.07 8.69 11.34
N ALA A 55 2.02 7.94 12.43
CA ALA A 55 1.42 6.63 12.44
C ALA A 55 -0.06 6.77 12.85
N LYS A 56 -0.97 6.23 12.05
CA LYS A 56 -2.40 6.22 12.31
C LYS A 56 -2.83 4.79 12.62
N LEU A 57 -3.54 4.63 13.73
CA LEU A 57 -4.18 3.38 14.09
C LEU A 57 -5.63 3.42 13.62
N TRP A 58 -6.00 2.41 12.83
CA TRP A 58 -7.34 2.22 12.32
C TRP A 58 -7.89 0.90 12.84
N TYR A 59 -9.13 0.95 13.30
CA TYR A 59 -9.92 -0.21 13.63
C TYR A 59 -10.96 -0.41 12.53
N LEU A 60 -11.02 -1.62 11.99
CA LEU A 60 -12.00 -2.03 11.01
C LEU A 60 -12.88 -3.11 11.63
N SER A 61 -14.20 -2.90 11.61
CA SER A 61 -15.16 -3.97 11.88
C SER A 61 -16.16 -4.13 10.74
N PHE A 62 -16.70 -5.33 10.62
CA PHE A 62 -17.73 -5.65 9.63
C PHE A 62 -18.94 -6.26 10.32
N ASN A 63 -20.01 -5.47 10.44
CA ASN A 63 -21.26 -5.88 11.06
C ASN A 63 -22.42 -5.57 10.12
N GLU A 64 -23.41 -6.46 10.02
CA GLU A 64 -24.66 -6.24 9.28
C GLU A 64 -24.49 -5.79 7.80
N ASN A 65 -23.44 -6.27 7.10
CA ASN A 65 -23.06 -5.84 5.75
C ASN A 65 -22.55 -4.39 5.63
N ILE A 66 -22.14 -3.79 6.75
CA ILE A 66 -21.56 -2.46 6.83
C ILE A 66 -20.14 -2.58 7.38
N PHE A 67 -19.20 -1.93 6.69
CA PHE A 67 -17.85 -1.75 7.21
C PHE A 67 -17.80 -0.46 8.04
N HIS A 68 -17.32 -0.59 9.27
CA HIS A 68 -17.01 0.52 10.15
C HIS A 68 -15.50 0.69 10.18
N LEU A 69 -15.01 1.80 9.64
CA LEU A 69 -13.62 2.20 9.77
C LEU A 69 -13.51 3.35 10.76
N LEU A 70 -12.91 3.07 11.91
CA LEU A 70 -12.71 3.99 13.02
C LEU A 70 -11.22 4.33 13.13
N ARG A 71 -10.88 5.62 13.22
CA ARG A 71 -9.51 6.01 13.57
C ARG A 71 -9.39 6.07 15.07
N GLU A 72 -8.65 5.14 15.68
CA GLU A 72 -8.46 5.11 17.13
C GLU A 72 -7.47 6.16 17.58
N ASP A 73 -6.30 6.21 16.94
CA ASP A 73 -5.21 7.06 17.40
C ASP A 73 -4.32 7.56 16.27
N VAL A 74 -3.60 8.64 16.55
CA VAL A 74 -2.59 9.23 15.68
C VAL A 74 -1.35 9.51 16.51
N LEU A 75 -0.32 8.69 16.32
CA LEU A 75 0.99 8.90 16.89
C LEU A 75 1.80 9.83 15.97
N GLU A 76 2.17 11.00 16.46
CA GLU A 76 3.12 11.88 15.78
C GLU A 76 4.55 11.40 16.04
N ILE A 77 5.17 10.86 15.00
CA ILE A 77 6.59 10.53 15.00
C ILE A 77 7.33 11.85 14.80
N LYS A 78 7.97 12.36 15.84
CA LYS A 78 8.92 13.48 15.72
C LYS A 78 10.30 12.89 15.50
N PRO A 79 10.77 12.75 14.25
CA PRO A 79 12.12 12.24 14.05
C PRO A 79 13.10 13.31 14.52
N ASP A 80 13.60 13.13 15.74
CA ASP A 80 14.70 13.90 16.28
C ASP A 80 15.98 13.35 15.66
N PHE A 81 16.29 13.78 14.43
CA PHE A 81 17.55 13.47 13.76
C PHE A 81 18.65 14.28 14.45
N LYS A 82 19.06 13.87 15.65
CA LYS A 82 20.20 14.48 16.35
C LYS A 82 21.52 14.22 15.62
N ASP A 83 21.63 13.10 14.91
CA ASP A 83 22.83 12.71 14.18
C ASP A 83 22.64 12.82 12.66
N LYS A 84 22.30 14.02 12.19
CA LYS A 84 22.04 14.28 10.76
C LYS A 84 23.21 13.89 9.86
N GLU A 85 24.44 13.98 10.38
CA GLU A 85 25.67 13.80 9.61
C GLU A 85 25.98 12.31 9.38
N GLU A 86 25.84 11.47 10.41
CA GLU A 86 26.00 10.01 10.29
C GLU A 86 24.91 9.40 9.41
N PHE A 87 23.66 9.84 9.57
CA PHE A 87 22.57 9.42 8.69
C PHE A 87 22.80 9.84 7.24
N LEU A 88 23.41 11.02 7.00
CA LEU A 88 23.69 11.47 5.63
C LEU A 88 24.67 10.53 4.93
N GLN A 89 25.76 10.16 5.61
CA GLN A 89 26.76 9.25 5.05
C GLN A 89 26.17 7.87 4.77
N GLN A 90 25.42 7.30 5.73
CA GLN A 90 24.77 6.00 5.55
C GLN A 90 23.74 6.05 4.41
N THR A 91 22.99 7.14 4.30
CA THR A 91 21.99 7.35 3.25
C THR A 91 22.64 7.44 1.87
N ILE A 92 23.72 8.21 1.73
CA ILE A 92 24.48 8.31 0.49
C ILE A 92 25.04 6.95 0.09
N GLN A 93 25.65 6.23 1.04
CA GLN A 93 26.20 4.89 0.81
C GLN A 93 25.11 3.90 0.37
N PHE A 94 23.95 3.94 1.04
CA PHE A 94 22.81 3.11 0.69
C PHE A 94 22.34 3.38 -0.74
N TYR A 95 22.08 4.64 -1.10
CA TYR A 95 21.61 4.98 -2.44
C TYR A 95 22.63 4.65 -3.52
N TRP A 96 23.91 4.83 -3.25
CA TRP A 96 24.97 4.46 -4.18
C TRP A 96 25.02 2.95 -4.40
N ASN A 97 25.01 2.16 -3.32
CA ASN A 97 24.98 0.71 -3.40
C ASN A 97 23.74 0.21 -4.15
N PHE A 98 22.57 0.79 -3.84
CA PHE A 98 21.32 0.46 -4.51
C PHE A 98 21.39 0.74 -6.02
N LYS A 99 21.91 1.90 -6.41
CA LYS A 99 22.12 2.24 -7.83
C LYS A 99 23.03 1.21 -8.53
N CYS A 100 24.18 0.88 -7.94
CA CYS A 100 25.10 -0.09 -8.52
C CYS A 100 24.48 -1.48 -8.66
N GLN A 101 23.72 -1.93 -7.65
CA GLN A 101 23.00 -3.20 -7.72
C GLN A 101 21.95 -3.18 -8.83
N LEU A 102 21.17 -2.10 -8.94
CA LEU A 102 20.16 -1.96 -9.98
C LEU A 102 20.78 -2.01 -11.39
N GLU A 103 21.90 -1.31 -11.62
CA GLU A 103 22.62 -1.35 -12.89
C GLU A 103 23.13 -2.76 -13.22
N ASN A 104 23.65 -3.49 -12.22
CA ASN A 104 24.09 -4.87 -12.40
C ASN A 104 22.94 -5.81 -12.74
N THR A 105 21.80 -5.67 -12.06
CA THR A 105 20.58 -6.43 -12.36
C THR A 105 20.10 -6.15 -13.78
N LEU A 106 20.09 -4.89 -14.21
CA LEU A 106 19.69 -4.54 -15.58
C LEU A 106 20.62 -5.15 -16.62
N LYS A 107 21.94 -5.10 -16.41
CA LYS A 107 22.92 -5.77 -17.29
C LYS A 107 22.70 -7.28 -17.34
N ALA A 108 22.46 -7.93 -16.19
CA ALA A 108 22.19 -9.37 -16.15
C ALA A 108 20.94 -9.73 -16.95
N ILE A 109 19.86 -8.95 -16.83
CA ILE A 109 18.62 -9.14 -17.60
C ILE A 109 18.89 -8.97 -19.11
N GLN A 110 19.65 -7.95 -19.52
CA GLN A 110 20.00 -7.74 -20.92
C GLN A 110 20.84 -8.88 -21.50
N ASN A 111 21.81 -9.39 -20.73
CA ASN A 111 22.62 -10.54 -21.13
C ASN A 111 21.76 -11.80 -21.26
N LEU A 112 20.87 -12.05 -20.30
CA LEU A 112 19.93 -13.18 -20.35
C LEU A 112 19.04 -13.10 -21.61
N HIS A 113 18.49 -11.92 -21.89
CA HIS A 113 17.66 -11.70 -23.07
C HIS A 113 18.43 -11.94 -24.38
N THR A 114 19.68 -11.47 -24.46
CA THR A 114 20.54 -11.65 -25.63
C THR A 114 20.89 -13.13 -25.83
N SER A 115 21.32 -13.82 -24.77
CA SER A 115 21.61 -15.25 -24.78
C SER A 115 20.38 -16.07 -25.17
N HIS A 116 19.19 -15.74 -24.63
CA HIS A 116 17.96 -16.41 -25.01
C HIS A 116 17.66 -16.27 -26.52
N LYS A 117 17.84 -15.06 -27.08
CA LYS A 117 17.66 -14.81 -28.52
C LYS A 117 18.65 -15.59 -29.38
N GLU A 118 19.91 -15.72 -28.94
CA GLU A 118 20.94 -16.51 -29.62
C GLU A 118 20.63 -18.01 -29.57
N ASN A 119 20.25 -18.53 -28.40
CA ASN A 119 19.85 -19.93 -28.24
C ASN A 119 18.64 -20.28 -29.11
N LEU A 120 17.66 -19.37 -29.22
CA LEU A 120 16.53 -19.55 -30.15
C LEU A 120 16.97 -19.59 -31.62
N LYS A 121 17.96 -18.78 -32.01
CA LYS A 121 18.52 -18.87 -33.37
C LYS A 121 19.23 -20.20 -33.57
N GLN A 122 20.12 -20.60 -32.66
CA GLN A 122 20.85 -21.85 -32.76
C GLN A 122 19.92 -23.07 -32.84
N ALA A 123 18.92 -23.15 -31.97
CA ALA A 123 17.93 -24.23 -31.96
C ALA A 123 17.12 -24.33 -33.26
N ARG A 124 16.94 -23.22 -34.00
CA ARG A 124 16.27 -23.23 -35.32
C ARG A 124 17.15 -23.76 -36.44
N TYR A 125 18.47 -23.59 -36.34
CA TYR A 125 19.43 -23.99 -37.38
C TYR A 125 20.20 -25.27 -37.02
N SER A 126 20.00 -25.85 -35.83
CA SER A 126 20.64 -27.09 -35.38
C SER A 126 19.92 -28.37 -35.81
N VAL A 127 18.83 -28.26 -36.57
CA VAL A 127 18.14 -29.39 -37.21
C VAL A 127 18.33 -29.26 -38.73
N SER A 128 19.54 -29.60 -39.20
CA SER A 128 19.86 -29.88 -40.61
C SER A 128 21.08 -30.80 -40.66
#